data_AF-A0A7C4S6Q0-F1
#
_entry.id   AF-A0A7C4S6Q0-F1
#
_cell.length_a   1.000
_cell.length_b   1.000
_cell.length_c   1.000
_cell.angle_alpha   90.00
_cell.angle_beta   90.00
_cell.angle_gamma   90.00
#
_symmetry.space_group_name_H-M   'P 1'
#
loop_
_entity.id
_entity.type
_entity.pdbx_description
1 polymer ?
#
loop_
_entity_poly.entity_id
_entity_poly.type
_entity_poly.pdbx_seq_one_letter_code
_entity_poly.pdbx_strand_id
1 'polypeptide(L)'
;MLRYQFGVEFESKSVRGKYPNLEFFNEERIARVDMRYGNLDVYFELAEYLLKKQIYTVEIEDFDVKGTIFSKGVIRADEKIKPNDVVVYYSSYIIGVGQAVISGREMGKIDGKAIISRRKKLI
;
A
#
# COMPACT_ATOMS: atom_id res chain seq x y z
N MET A 1 7.11 -2.61 13.63
CA MET A 1 7.02 -2.91 12.19
C MET A 1 6.69 -1.67 11.37
N LEU A 2 5.67 -0.88 11.73
CA LEU A 2 5.27 0.32 10.97
C LEU A 2 6.41 1.33 10.76
N ARG A 3 7.09 1.75 11.84
CA ARG A 3 8.24 2.67 11.77
C ARG A 3 9.37 2.13 10.89
N TYR A 4 9.58 0.82 10.86
CA TYR A 4 10.60 0.19 10.02
C TYR A 4 10.21 0.22 8.53
N GLN A 5 8.96 -0.09 8.19
CA GLN A 5 8.52 -0.15 6.78
C GLN A 5 8.23 1.22 6.17
N PHE A 6 7.59 2.11 6.92
CA PHE A 6 7.06 3.36 6.39
C PHE A 6 7.69 4.61 7.02
N GLY A 7 8.52 4.45 8.07
CA GLY A 7 9.13 5.59 8.77
C GLY A 7 8.14 6.43 9.58
N VAL A 8 6.94 5.90 9.88
CA VAL A 8 5.88 6.63 10.59
C VAL A 8 5.43 5.91 11.86
N GLU A 9 4.79 6.67 12.73
CA GLU A 9 4.06 6.19 13.90
C GLU A 9 2.57 6.43 13.71
N PHE A 10 1.77 5.43 14.05
CA PHE A 10 0.31 5.45 13.95
C PHE A 10 -0.25 4.60 15.10
N GLU A 11 -1.19 5.15 15.85
CA GLU A 11 -1.74 4.49 17.04
C GLU A 11 -2.88 3.52 16.68
N SER A 12 -2.86 2.36 17.32
CA SER A 12 -3.95 1.38 17.27
C SER A 12 -4.67 1.31 18.61
N LYS A 13 -6.01 1.30 18.62
CA LYS A 13 -6.81 1.15 19.84
C LYS A 13 -6.71 -0.25 20.44
N SER A 14 -6.58 -1.29 19.61
CA SER A 14 -6.48 -2.67 20.10
C SER A 14 -5.63 -3.56 19.19
N VAL A 15 -5.03 -4.59 19.79
CA VAL A 15 -4.28 -5.64 19.10
C VAL A 15 -4.98 -6.97 19.34
N ARG A 16 -5.19 -7.74 18.27
CA ARG A 16 -5.86 -9.04 18.29
C ARG A 16 -5.01 -10.08 17.57
N GLY A 17 -5.41 -11.35 17.69
CA GLY A 17 -4.74 -12.47 17.03
C GLY A 17 -3.71 -13.16 17.92
N LYS A 18 -3.31 -14.37 17.51
CA LYS A 18 -2.30 -15.17 18.22
C LYS A 18 -0.95 -14.94 17.56
N TYR A 19 0.06 -14.62 18.37
CA TYR A 19 1.43 -14.48 17.88
C TYR A 19 1.86 -15.73 17.07
N PRO A 20 2.47 -15.56 15.89
CA PRO A 20 2.95 -14.30 15.31
C PRO A 20 1.95 -13.56 14.40
N ASN A 21 0.74 -14.10 14.18
CA ASN A 21 -0.30 -13.53 13.34
C ASN A 21 -1.10 -12.46 14.08
N LEU A 22 -0.45 -11.32 14.34
CA LEU A 22 -1.07 -10.18 15.02
C LEU A 22 -1.82 -9.27 14.04
N GLU A 23 -2.92 -8.72 14.50
CA GLU A 23 -3.77 -7.78 13.79
C GLU A 23 -4.00 -6.53 14.64
N PHE A 24 -4.04 -5.36 14.01
CA PHE A 24 -4.18 -4.07 14.67
C PHE A 24 -5.52 -3.44 14.24
N PHE A 25 -6.22 -2.89 15.22
CA PHE A 25 -7.58 -2.38 15.04
C PHE A 25 -7.78 -1.03 15.72
N ASN A 26 -8.54 -0.18 15.03
CA ASN A 26 -9.25 0.95 15.61
C ASN A 26 -10.74 0.62 15.65
N GLU A 27 -11.55 1.24 14.79
CA GLU A 27 -12.94 0.82 14.54
C GLU A 27 -12.95 -0.37 13.57
N GLU A 28 -12.12 -0.28 12.54
CA GLU A 28 -11.85 -1.36 11.60
C GLU A 28 -10.41 -1.86 11.72
N ARG A 29 -10.09 -2.93 10.99
CA ARG A 29 -8.72 -3.43 10.90
C ARG A 29 -7.88 -2.40 10.16
N ILE A 30 -6.78 -1.95 10.76
CA ILE A 30 -5.86 -0.97 10.15
C ILE A 30 -4.63 -1.66 9.53
N ALA A 31 -4.24 -2.80 10.10
CA ALA A 31 -3.05 -3.53 9.70
C ALA A 31 -3.08 -4.98 10.18
N ARG A 32 -2.28 -5.83 9.54
CA ARG A 32 -1.94 -7.17 10.06
C ARG A 32 -0.50 -7.52 9.74
N VAL A 33 0.07 -8.42 10.54
CA VAL A 33 1.36 -9.05 10.22
C VAL A 33 1.13 -10.11 9.14
N ASP A 34 1.76 -9.94 7.99
CA ASP A 34 1.83 -10.93 6.93
C ASP A 34 3.09 -11.77 7.10
N MET A 35 2.91 -12.98 7.64
CA MET A 35 4.00 -13.92 7.88
C MET A 35 4.63 -14.47 6.61
N ARG A 36 3.95 -14.40 5.47
CA ARG A 36 4.51 -14.90 4.20
C ARG A 36 5.60 -13.97 3.67
N TYR A 37 5.39 -12.66 3.81
CA TYR A 37 6.34 -11.64 3.33
C TYR A 37 7.12 -10.97 4.47
N GLY A 38 6.84 -11.30 5.73
CA GLY A 38 7.50 -10.71 6.89
C GLY A 38 7.23 -9.22 7.04
N ASN A 39 6.09 -8.74 6.54
CA ASN A 39 5.76 -7.33 6.47
C ASN A 39 4.39 -7.02 7.09
N LEU A 40 4.11 -5.75 7.33
CA LEU A 40 2.81 -5.28 7.78
C LEU A 40 1.96 -4.94 6.55
N ASP A 41 0.85 -5.67 6.42
CA ASP A 41 -0.15 -5.49 5.37
C ASP A 41 -1.18 -4.46 5.84
N VAL A 42 -1.44 -3.45 5.01
CA VAL A 42 -2.11 -2.19 5.40
C VAL A 42 -3.56 -2.14 4.92
N TYR A 43 -4.47 -1.61 5.74
CA TYR A 43 -5.88 -1.40 5.40
C TYR A 43 -6.22 0.09 5.29
N PHE A 44 -7.48 0.41 4.97
CA PHE A 44 -7.87 1.73 4.46
C PHE A 44 -7.57 2.90 5.39
N GLU A 45 -7.87 2.81 6.70
CA GLU A 45 -7.62 3.92 7.63
C GLU A 45 -6.13 4.32 7.66
N LEU A 46 -5.24 3.33 7.73
CA LEU A 46 -3.79 3.57 7.66
C LEU A 46 -3.34 3.96 6.25
N ALA A 47 -3.97 3.43 5.20
CA ALA A 47 -3.68 3.82 3.82
C ALA A 47 -4.01 5.30 3.56
N GLU A 48 -5.16 5.78 4.06
CA GLU A 48 -5.57 7.18 4.00
C GLU A 48 -4.60 8.09 4.75
N TYR A 49 -4.10 7.65 5.91
CA TYR A 49 -3.06 8.35 6.64
C TYR A 49 -1.76 8.46 5.83
N LEU A 50 -1.29 7.35 5.24
CA LEU A 50 -0.09 7.33 4.39
C LEU A 50 -0.26 8.21 3.15
N LEU A 51 -1.44 8.19 2.53
CA LEU A 51 -1.79 9.04 1.40
C LEU A 51 -1.74 10.52 1.76
N LYS A 52 -2.35 10.91 2.89
CA LYS A 52 -2.33 12.30 3.39
C LYS A 52 -0.90 12.79 3.65
N LYS A 53 0.01 11.89 4.02
CA LYS A 53 1.43 12.20 4.25
C LYS A 53 2.30 12.06 3.00
N GLN A 54 1.77 11.54 1.89
CA GLN A 54 2.51 11.26 0.66
C GLN A 54 3.71 10.32 0.89
N ILE A 55 3.47 9.23 1.62
CA ILE A 55 4.49 8.25 2.03
C ILE A 55 4.16 6.92 1.37
N TYR A 56 5.07 6.39 0.55
CA TYR A 56 4.88 5.12 -0.19
C TYR A 56 3.61 5.11 -1.05
N THR A 57 3.33 6.26 -1.68
CA THR A 57 2.15 6.48 -2.50
C THR A 57 2.45 6.34 -3.99
N VAL A 58 1.45 5.89 -4.76
CA VAL A 58 1.50 5.81 -6.22
C VAL A 58 0.21 6.36 -6.82
N GLU A 59 0.33 7.44 -7.58
CA GLU A 59 -0.76 8.01 -8.37
C GLU A 59 -0.89 7.24 -9.68
N ILE A 60 -2.11 6.79 -9.98
CA ILE A 60 -2.43 6.04 -11.21
C ILE A 60 -3.47 6.78 -12.04
N GLU A 61 -3.50 6.48 -13.34
CA GLU A 61 -4.58 6.94 -14.21
C GLU A 61 -5.94 6.37 -13.79
N ASP A 62 -6.99 6.99 -14.29
CA ASP A 62 -8.37 6.64 -13.98
C ASP A 62 -8.84 5.39 -14.74
N PHE A 63 -8.57 4.21 -14.18
CA PHE A 63 -9.03 2.92 -14.71
C PHE A 63 -9.45 1.92 -13.61
N ASP A 64 -10.30 0.97 -13.99
CA ASP A 64 -10.75 -0.07 -13.08
C ASP A 64 -9.64 -1.10 -12.78
N VAL A 65 -9.08 -1.05 -11.56
CA VAL A 65 -8.00 -1.95 -11.13
C VAL A 65 -8.51 -3.38 -10.89
N LYS A 66 -8.20 -4.33 -11.79
CA LYS A 66 -8.61 -5.75 -11.68
C LYS A 66 -7.52 -6.71 -11.16
N GLY A 67 -6.59 -6.19 -10.35
CA GLY A 67 -5.60 -6.98 -9.64
C GLY A 67 -4.14 -6.66 -9.97
N THR A 68 -3.83 -6.24 -11.19
CA THR A 68 -2.48 -5.75 -11.54
C THR A 68 -2.57 -4.35 -12.12
N ILE A 69 -1.68 -3.48 -11.68
CA ILE A 69 -1.45 -2.16 -12.25
C ILE A 69 -0.16 -2.25 -13.07
N PHE A 70 -0.25 -1.90 -14.34
CA PHE A 70 0.90 -1.82 -15.23
C PHE A 70 1.62 -0.49 -15.08
N SER A 71 2.93 -0.49 -15.28
CA SER A 71 3.78 0.69 -15.16
C SER A 71 3.31 1.86 -16.03
N LYS A 72 2.76 1.58 -17.22
CA LYS A 72 2.20 2.62 -18.11
C LYS A 72 0.99 3.36 -17.54
N GLY A 73 0.25 2.76 -16.61
CA GLY A 73 -0.87 3.41 -15.94
C GLY A 73 -0.47 4.17 -14.68
N VAL A 74 0.84 4.29 -14.38
CA VAL A 74 1.34 5.06 -13.23
C VAL A 74 1.70 6.47 -13.68
N ILE A 75 1.10 7.47 -13.06
CA ILE A 75 1.38 8.89 -13.30
C ILE A 75 2.60 9.32 -12.49
N ARG A 76 2.64 8.96 -11.20
CA ARG A 76 3.71 9.31 -10.28
C ARG A 76 3.85 8.27 -9.17
N ALA A 77 5.07 7.96 -8.77
CA ALA A 77 5.35 7.10 -7.62
C ALA A 77 6.39 7.72 -6.70
N ASP A 78 6.31 7.45 -5.40
CA ASP A 78 7.37 7.76 -4.45
C ASP A 78 8.65 7.00 -4.82
N GLU A 79 9.74 7.72 -5.10
CA GLU A 79 11.02 7.13 -5.51
C GLU A 79 11.65 6.22 -4.46
N LYS A 80 11.23 6.31 -3.19
CA LYS A 80 11.72 5.43 -2.11
C LYS A 80 11.17 4.01 -2.20
N ILE A 81 10.08 3.80 -2.95
CA ILE A 81 9.45 2.49 -3.12
C ILE A 81 10.44 1.53 -3.76
N LYS A 82 10.64 0.38 -3.12
CA LYS A 82 11.42 -0.75 -3.62
C LYS A 82 10.50 -1.94 -3.96
N PRO A 83 10.98 -2.87 -4.80
CA PRO A 83 10.26 -4.13 -5.03
C PRO A 83 9.91 -4.83 -3.71
N ASN A 84 8.70 -5.38 -3.65
CA ASN A 84 8.05 -6.01 -2.49
C ASN A 84 7.52 -5.08 -1.39
N ASP A 85 7.74 -3.76 -1.48
CA ASP A 85 7.13 -2.83 -0.53
C ASP A 85 5.60 -2.82 -0.65
N VAL A 86 4.93 -2.63 0.48
CA VAL A 86 3.50 -2.36 0.52
C VAL A 86 3.31 -0.89 0.13
N VAL A 87 2.43 -0.63 -0.82
CA VAL A 87 2.20 0.71 -1.38
C VAL A 87 0.72 1.07 -1.34
N VAL A 88 0.44 2.36 -1.22
CA VAL A 88 -0.91 2.91 -1.36
C VAL A 88 -1.02 3.50 -2.76
N TYR A 89 -1.89 2.97 -3.59
CA TYR A 89 -2.18 3.56 -4.89
C TYR A 89 -3.51 4.32 -4.86
N TYR A 90 -3.61 5.37 -5.67
CA TYR A 90 -4.80 6.20 -5.71
C TYR A 90 -5.02 6.84 -7.08
N SER A 91 -6.28 7.16 -7.36
CA SER A 91 -6.72 7.94 -8.52
C SER A 91 -7.79 8.95 -8.07
N SER A 92 -8.52 9.58 -9.00
CA SER A 92 -9.57 10.52 -8.63
C SER A 92 -10.76 9.89 -7.88
N TYR A 93 -10.94 8.56 -7.99
CA TYR A 93 -12.10 7.84 -7.42
C TYR A 93 -11.75 6.52 -6.73
N ILE A 94 -10.46 6.16 -6.62
CA ILE A 94 -10.02 4.93 -5.97
C ILE A 94 -8.92 5.23 -4.97
N ILE A 95 -8.98 4.56 -3.82
CA ILE A 95 -7.82 4.29 -2.97
C ILE A 95 -7.62 2.78 -2.85
N GLY A 96 -6.38 2.32 -2.90
CA GLY A 96 -6.09 0.91 -2.72
C GLY A 96 -4.71 0.65 -2.14
N VAL A 97 -4.53 -0.60 -1.71
CA VAL A 97 -3.28 -1.09 -1.16
C VAL A 97 -2.80 -2.25 -2.03
N GLY A 98 -1.52 -2.23 -2.36
CA GLY A 98 -0.89 -3.22 -3.20
C GLY A 98 0.54 -3.51 -2.77
N GLN A 99 1.20 -4.34 -3.55
CA GLN A 99 2.61 -4.65 -3.41
C GLN A 99 3.36 -4.22 -4.67
N ALA A 100 4.43 -3.45 -4.50
CA ALA A 100 5.28 -3.03 -5.60
C ALA A 100 6.03 -4.22 -6.21
N VAL A 101 6.05 -4.28 -7.54
CA VAL A 101 6.80 -5.28 -8.33
C VAL A 101 8.13 -4.69 -8.78
N ILE A 102 8.15 -3.40 -9.12
CA ILE A 102 9.33 -2.64 -9.54
C ILE A 102 9.53 -1.45 -8.61
N SER A 103 10.68 -0.77 -8.70
CA SER A 103 10.94 0.41 -7.88
C SER A 103 10.08 1.60 -8.32
N GLY A 104 9.78 2.51 -7.39
CA GLY A 104 9.01 3.73 -7.72
C GLY A 104 9.71 4.60 -8.77
N ARG A 105 11.04 4.55 -8.86
CA ARG A 105 11.82 5.25 -9.89
C ARG A 105 11.58 4.74 -11.31
N GLU A 106 11.19 3.48 -11.45
CA GLU A 106 10.95 2.80 -12.73
C GLU A 106 9.48 2.88 -13.16
N MET A 107 8.55 2.99 -12.20
CA MET A 107 7.11 3.11 -12.49
C MET A 107 6.84 4.32 -13.40
N GLY A 108 6.05 4.11 -14.45
CA GLY A 108 5.79 5.11 -15.49
C GLY A 108 6.84 5.16 -16.61
N LYS A 109 8.04 4.61 -16.41
CA LYS A 109 9.17 4.73 -17.36
C LYS A 109 9.41 3.46 -18.17
N ILE A 110 9.22 2.30 -17.58
CA ILE A 110 9.45 1.00 -18.22
C ILE A 110 8.14 0.27 -18.51
N ASP A 111 8.18 -0.71 -19.40
CA ASP A 111 7.07 -1.65 -19.62
C ASP A 111 7.08 -2.77 -18.59
N GLY A 112 5.87 -3.18 -18.16
CA GLY A 112 5.70 -4.30 -17.23
C GLY A 112 4.72 -4.04 -16.10
N LYS A 113 4.65 -5.00 -15.18
CA LYS A 113 3.79 -4.92 -13.99
C LYS A 113 4.45 -4.01 -12.95
N ALA A 114 3.70 -3.03 -12.43
CA ALA A 114 4.20 -2.13 -11.40
C ALA A 114 3.71 -2.53 -10.01
N ILE A 115 2.43 -2.87 -9.87
CA ILE A 115 1.82 -3.15 -8.56
C ILE A 115 0.87 -4.35 -8.68
N ILE A 116 0.94 -5.26 -7.71
CA ILE A 116 -0.09 -6.27 -7.48
C ILE A 116 -1.08 -5.71 -6.46
N SER A 117 -2.28 -5.37 -6.90
CA SER A 117 -3.36 -4.88 -6.05
C SER A 117 -3.84 -5.98 -5.11
N ARG A 118 -4.01 -5.65 -3.83
CA ARG A 118 -4.52 -6.55 -2.79
C ARG A 118 -5.96 -6.20 -2.38
N ARG A 119 -6.26 -4.90 -2.31
CA ARG A 119 -7.58 -4.37 -1.92
C ARG A 119 -7.75 -2.95 -2.44
N LYS A 120 -9.00 -2.56 -2.73
CA LYS A 120 -9.37 -1.22 -3.17
C LYS A 120 -10.74 -0.82 -2.63
N LYS A 121 -10.97 0.48 -2.52
CA LYS A 121 -12.25 1.09 -2.17
C LYS A 121 -12.46 2.29 -3.10
N LEU A 122 -13.71 2.50 -3.51
CA LEU A 122 -14.12 3.70 -4.24
C LEU A 122 -14.28 4.86 -3.25
N ILE A 123 -13.82 6.05 -3.65
CA ILE A 123 -13.90 7.29 -2.86
C ILE A 123 -15.18 8.04 -3.24
#